data_AF-A0A0R2VGR1-F1
#
_entry.id   AF-A0A0R2VGR1-F1
#
_cell.length_a   1.000
_cell.length_b   1.000
_cell.length_c   1.000
_cell.angle_alpha   90.00
_cell.angle_beta   90.00
_cell.angle_gamma   90.00
#
_symmetry.space_group_name_H-M   'P 1'
#
loop_
_entity.id
_entity.type
_entity.pdbx_description
1 polymer ?
#
loop_
_entity_poly.entity_id
_entity_poly.type
_entity_poly.pdbx_seq_one_letter_code
_entity_poly.pdbx_strand_id
1 'polypeptide(L)'
;MNGSWDGWCGGCTPLSDPDGDGVWKATKMLPPGYYEYKFAYDSWSGDESLTEGDPCTVTTDGFTNRFIEATEDVVLETVCWATCEICPGIELEQMDLPVTFDEPGVDYGVIGFEGAEASFIVADPTDPSNTVVQATKSATAAFYAGTTVTNAAEEGFATQIPFTEDETSMSVRVWSPHAPINIKLKVEDFSDPTKSVETETMLMVAEEWTTLIFDFSNESTLTAPLDLSYYYNKASIFFNFGVDGATAGEQTYYFDDLEFYTGGGSDLLQMDLPVTFEDPMVEYGLIGFAGAEASTIVTDPTDPANTVAQVVRSSSAAVFAGTVITNPAGDGLANPIPFTADDTKMSLRVWSPEAGIVVRLKVEDYLVGSISVETDQLTTVAGEWETLIFDFSDEVPFTPALDLDANYNKPVVFFNFGVEGAVAGEATYYFDDLEFYLGEPVCDIPSDFEVTDITSSGASFNWSDVALSDQYVVTIFNAASGASRKFRPTESSLTISDALAPSTEYGARVKTVCYDEGLRSENTETIFFTTAPLRLAGDATVTTVYPNPTSGNITIQSSGYQGAAMLTVVSLSGQMMYQQQISDAISTLDLSHLANGLYMITIADEEKVETFNISLAK
;
A
#
# COMPACT_ATOMS: atom_id res chain seq x y z
N MET A 1 25.53 -11.19 33.74
CA MET A 1 26.06 -12.38 34.45
C MET A 1 27.55 -12.35 34.28
N ASN A 2 28.30 -12.55 35.35
CA ASN A 2 29.76 -12.56 35.29
C ASN A 2 30.25 -13.88 35.90
N GLY A 3 31.22 -14.53 35.28
CA GLY A 3 31.65 -15.85 35.74
C GLY A 3 33.13 -16.14 35.54
N SER A 4 33.57 -17.28 36.07
CA SER A 4 34.98 -17.67 36.05
C SER A 4 35.52 -17.92 34.64
N TRP A 5 34.65 -18.21 33.66
CA TRP A 5 35.00 -18.49 32.26
C TRP A 5 35.64 -17.31 31.53
N ASP A 6 35.37 -16.06 31.93
CA ASP A 6 35.95 -14.85 31.34
C ASP A 6 36.72 -14.01 32.38
N GLY A 7 37.12 -14.65 33.48
CA GLY A 7 37.85 -13.99 34.56
C GLY A 7 37.02 -12.95 35.31
N TRP A 8 35.71 -13.19 35.48
CA TRP A 8 34.77 -12.30 36.17
C TRP A 8 34.59 -10.94 35.49
N CYS A 9 34.67 -10.90 34.16
CA CYS A 9 34.52 -9.67 33.41
C CYS A 9 33.12 -9.06 33.62
N GLY A 10 33.07 -7.82 34.12
CA GLY A 10 31.81 -7.10 34.32
C GLY A 10 31.18 -6.68 33.00
N GLY A 11 30.08 -7.33 32.63
CA GLY A 11 29.32 -7.02 31.41
C GLY A 11 29.74 -7.80 30.16
N CYS A 12 30.64 -8.79 30.28
CA CYS A 12 31.02 -9.65 29.15
C CYS A 12 29.97 -10.71 28.77
N THR A 13 29.01 -10.98 29.67
CA THR A 13 27.83 -11.82 29.37
C THR A 13 26.58 -11.07 29.85
N PRO A 14 26.14 -10.03 29.11
CA PRO A 14 24.93 -9.30 29.44
C PRO A 14 23.74 -10.26 29.35
N LEU A 15 22.82 -10.17 30.30
CA LEU A 15 21.51 -10.77 30.12
C LEU A 15 20.65 -9.75 29.41
N SER A 16 19.69 -10.23 28.65
CA SER A 16 18.65 -9.43 28.02
C SER A 16 17.28 -9.97 28.43
N ASP A 17 16.31 -9.09 28.42
CA ASP A 17 14.88 -9.35 28.59
C ASP A 17 14.19 -8.63 27.42
N PRO A 18 14.44 -9.09 26.19
CA PRO A 18 14.01 -8.37 25.00
C PRO A 18 12.50 -8.49 24.77
N ASP A 19 11.89 -9.59 25.24
CA ASP A 19 10.45 -9.87 25.29
C ASP A 19 9.73 -9.13 26.45
N GLY A 20 10.48 -8.59 27.42
CA GLY A 20 9.94 -7.78 28.50
C GLY A 20 9.11 -8.58 29.52
N ASP A 21 9.33 -9.88 29.61
CA ASP A 21 8.64 -10.80 30.52
C ASP A 21 9.17 -10.71 31.96
N GLY A 22 10.25 -9.95 32.18
CA GLY A 22 10.90 -9.78 33.47
C GLY A 22 11.89 -10.90 33.81
N VAL A 23 12.08 -11.86 32.90
CA VAL A 23 13.04 -12.96 32.99
C VAL A 23 14.24 -12.62 32.11
N TRP A 24 15.32 -12.25 32.78
CA TRP A 24 16.57 -11.94 32.10
C TRP A 24 17.27 -13.25 31.71
N LYS A 25 17.54 -13.41 30.42
CA LYS A 25 18.08 -14.64 29.81
C LYS A 25 19.43 -14.33 29.14
N ALA A 26 20.30 -15.33 29.08
CA ALA A 26 21.51 -15.31 28.26
C ALA A 26 21.98 -16.75 28.03
N THR A 27 22.45 -17.03 26.82
CA THR A 27 23.09 -18.30 26.49
C THR A 27 24.60 -18.10 26.38
N LYS A 28 25.37 -19.02 26.97
CA LYS A 28 26.84 -18.96 26.95
C LYS A 28 27.43 -20.30 26.56
N MET A 29 28.17 -20.32 25.46
CA MET A 29 28.97 -21.48 25.07
C MET A 29 30.17 -21.62 26.02
N LEU A 30 30.25 -22.76 26.72
CA LEU A 30 31.30 -23.10 27.65
C LEU A 30 31.87 -24.49 27.32
N PRO A 31 33.21 -24.68 27.35
CA PRO A 31 33.78 -26.02 27.36
C PRO A 31 33.28 -26.84 28.56
N PRO A 32 33.31 -28.18 28.51
CA PRO A 32 32.95 -28.97 29.67
C PRO A 32 33.83 -28.65 30.89
N GLY A 33 33.21 -28.36 32.03
CA GLY A 33 33.92 -27.94 33.23
C GLY A 33 33.04 -27.41 34.36
N TYR A 34 33.69 -27.10 35.48
CA TYR A 34 33.07 -26.47 36.63
C TYR A 34 33.28 -24.95 36.57
N TYR A 35 32.20 -24.20 36.63
CA TYR A 35 32.21 -22.75 36.56
C TYR A 35 31.49 -22.13 37.74
N GLU A 36 32.02 -20.99 38.21
CA GLU A 36 31.36 -20.14 39.18
C GLU A 36 30.83 -18.90 38.48
N TYR A 37 29.68 -18.39 38.90
CA TYR A 37 29.08 -17.20 38.33
C TYR A 37 28.26 -16.40 39.34
N LYS A 38 27.93 -15.16 38.96
CA LYS A 38 27.13 -14.25 39.77
C LYS A 38 26.31 -13.30 38.90
N PHE A 39 25.10 -12.97 39.37
CA PHE A 39 24.32 -11.90 38.78
C PHE A 39 24.77 -10.53 39.33
N ALA A 40 24.89 -9.56 38.42
CA ALA A 40 25.34 -8.22 38.70
C ALA A 40 24.75 -7.25 37.67
N TYR A 41 24.64 -5.97 38.03
CA TYR A 41 24.18 -4.90 37.16
C TYR A 41 25.23 -3.79 37.02
N ASP A 42 25.13 -3.01 35.94
CA ASP A 42 25.97 -1.84 35.64
C ASP A 42 27.48 -2.09 35.85
N SER A 43 28.01 -3.16 35.24
CA SER A 43 29.43 -3.51 35.29
C SER A 43 30.02 -3.56 36.70
N TRP A 44 29.37 -4.32 37.60
CA TRP A 44 29.71 -4.45 39.02
C TRP A 44 29.40 -3.22 39.90
N SER A 45 28.55 -2.30 39.44
CA SER A 45 28.04 -1.24 40.35
C SER A 45 27.16 -1.83 41.46
N GLY A 46 26.59 -3.02 41.24
CA GLY A 46 26.06 -3.87 42.28
C GLY A 46 25.98 -5.33 41.84
N ASP A 47 25.94 -6.22 42.83
CA ASP A 47 25.86 -7.67 42.68
C ASP A 47 24.85 -8.29 43.64
N GLU A 48 24.38 -9.49 43.31
CA GLU A 48 23.45 -10.21 44.18
C GLU A 48 24.08 -10.59 45.53
N SER A 49 23.28 -10.61 46.59
CA SER A 49 23.74 -10.97 47.94
C SER A 49 23.29 -12.38 48.30
N LEU A 50 24.13 -13.38 47.97
CA LEU A 50 23.85 -14.80 48.20
C LEU A 50 24.22 -15.23 49.62
N THR A 51 23.47 -16.19 50.19
CA THR A 51 23.75 -16.78 51.50
C THR A 51 24.71 -17.96 51.36
N GLU A 52 25.81 -17.95 52.11
CA GLU A 52 26.75 -19.07 52.16
C GLU A 52 26.07 -20.35 52.63
N GLY A 53 26.21 -21.43 51.85
CA GLY A 53 25.70 -22.76 52.17
C GLY A 53 24.29 -23.05 51.62
N ASP A 54 23.67 -22.10 50.92
CA ASP A 54 22.45 -22.35 50.16
C ASP A 54 22.72 -23.33 49.00
N PRO A 55 21.72 -24.12 48.55
CA PRO A 55 21.91 -25.24 47.63
C PRO A 55 22.59 -24.91 46.29
N CYS A 56 22.39 -23.70 45.78
CA CYS A 56 22.96 -23.24 44.51
C CYS A 56 24.27 -22.46 44.68
N THR A 57 24.84 -22.40 45.89
CA THR A 57 25.99 -21.54 46.20
C THR A 57 27.27 -22.31 46.49
N VAL A 58 28.39 -21.67 46.19
CA VAL A 58 29.75 -22.07 46.58
C VAL A 58 30.49 -20.84 47.10
N THR A 59 31.28 -21.00 48.16
CA THR A 59 32.11 -19.91 48.70
C THR A 59 33.58 -20.17 48.42
N THR A 60 34.16 -19.35 47.55
CA THR A 60 35.56 -19.42 47.13
C THR A 60 36.24 -18.08 47.45
N ASP A 61 37.36 -18.11 48.17
CA ASP A 61 38.15 -16.92 48.55
C ASP A 61 37.34 -15.78 49.23
N GLY A 62 36.27 -16.15 49.94
CA GLY A 62 35.41 -15.21 50.67
C GLY A 62 34.27 -14.61 49.83
N PHE A 63 34.09 -15.06 48.59
CA PHE A 63 32.96 -14.70 47.74
C PHE A 63 31.98 -15.87 47.64
N THR A 64 30.73 -15.62 48.02
CA THR A 64 29.63 -16.57 47.78
C THR A 64 29.07 -16.34 46.40
N ASN A 65 29.24 -17.34 45.54
CA ASN A 65 28.89 -17.36 44.13
C ASN A 65 27.89 -18.48 43.84
N ARG A 66 27.27 -18.45 42.66
CA ARG A 66 26.58 -19.61 42.08
C ARG A 66 27.58 -20.51 41.37
N PHE A 67 27.23 -21.76 41.13
CA PHE A 67 28.06 -22.67 40.35
C PHE A 67 27.25 -23.50 39.36
N ILE A 68 27.93 -23.99 38.33
CA ILE A 68 27.41 -24.96 37.37
C ILE A 68 28.53 -25.94 36.99
N GLU A 69 28.17 -27.22 36.85
CA GLU A 69 29.03 -28.22 36.22
C GLU A 69 28.46 -28.47 34.81
N ALA A 70 29.04 -27.80 33.81
CA ALA A 70 28.64 -27.93 32.43
C ALA A 70 29.31 -29.18 31.84
N THR A 71 28.56 -30.26 31.65
CA THR A 71 29.04 -31.49 30.98
C THR A 71 28.43 -31.72 29.61
N GLU A 72 27.27 -31.10 29.39
CA GLU A 72 26.46 -31.08 28.18
C GLU A 72 25.67 -29.77 28.17
N ASP A 73 24.92 -29.51 27.10
CA ASP A 73 24.05 -28.34 27.03
C ASP A 73 22.99 -28.42 28.12
N VAL A 74 22.83 -27.34 28.87
CA VAL A 74 21.95 -27.29 30.03
C VAL A 74 21.26 -25.94 30.10
N VAL A 75 19.94 -25.97 30.24
CA VAL A 75 19.14 -24.79 30.58
C VAL A 75 18.98 -24.74 32.10
N LEU A 76 19.32 -23.59 32.69
CA LEU A 76 19.15 -23.36 34.12
C LEU A 76 17.72 -22.88 34.40
N GLU A 77 17.14 -23.35 35.51
CA GLU A 77 15.85 -22.86 35.99
C GLU A 77 15.89 -21.36 36.31
N THR A 78 14.76 -20.67 36.07
CA THR A 78 14.60 -19.26 36.42
C THR A 78 14.59 -19.07 37.93
N VAL A 79 15.62 -18.41 38.45
CA VAL A 79 15.84 -18.18 39.88
C VAL A 79 15.67 -16.72 40.25
N CYS A 80 15.14 -16.48 41.45
CA CYS A 80 14.97 -15.12 41.95
C CYS A 80 16.28 -14.49 42.37
N TRP A 81 16.44 -13.20 42.03
CA TRP A 81 17.63 -12.41 42.35
C TRP A 81 18.05 -12.61 43.81
N ALA A 82 19.33 -12.93 44.02
CA ALA A 82 19.91 -13.20 45.34
C ALA A 82 19.35 -14.40 46.11
N THR A 83 18.61 -15.30 45.45
CA THR A 83 18.08 -16.54 46.05
C THR A 83 18.39 -17.77 45.22
N CYS A 84 18.37 -18.95 45.85
CA CYS A 84 18.38 -20.23 45.16
C CYS A 84 16.97 -20.76 44.86
N GLU A 85 15.93 -19.97 45.12
CA GLU A 85 14.55 -20.37 44.91
C GLU A 85 14.12 -20.04 43.48
N ILE A 86 13.34 -20.95 42.89
CA ILE A 86 12.64 -20.71 41.62
C ILE A 86 11.70 -19.53 41.84
N CYS A 87 11.69 -18.57 40.90
CA CYS A 87 10.80 -17.41 41.04
C CYS A 87 9.32 -17.81 40.97
N PRO A 88 8.51 -17.54 42.01
CA PRO A 88 7.09 -17.81 41.95
C PRO A 88 6.37 -16.74 41.14
N GLY A 89 5.67 -17.14 40.07
CA GLY A 89 4.69 -16.28 39.38
C GLY A 89 5.02 -15.84 37.96
N ILE A 90 5.98 -16.46 37.28
CA ILE A 90 6.10 -16.36 35.82
C ILE A 90 5.69 -17.71 35.24
N GLU A 91 4.41 -17.84 34.93
CA GLU A 91 3.90 -18.94 34.09
C GLU A 91 3.89 -18.38 32.68
N LEU A 92 4.87 -18.77 31.88
CA LEU A 92 4.92 -18.40 30.48
C LEU A 92 3.94 -19.28 29.71
N GLU A 93 3.17 -18.68 28.81
CA GLU A 93 2.33 -19.42 27.88
C GLU A 93 3.23 -20.11 26.85
N GLN A 94 2.89 -21.35 26.51
CA GLN A 94 3.62 -22.05 25.45
C GLN A 94 3.46 -21.28 24.14
N MET A 95 4.57 -21.02 23.45
CA MET A 95 4.53 -20.35 22.16
C MET A 95 3.67 -21.12 21.15
N ASP A 96 3.01 -20.38 20.26
CA ASP A 96 2.20 -20.92 19.18
C ASP A 96 2.37 -20.06 17.93
N LEU A 97 1.83 -20.50 16.79
CA LEU A 97 1.82 -19.69 15.56
C LEU A 97 0.78 -18.55 15.66
N PRO A 98 1.09 -17.32 15.18
CA PRO A 98 2.38 -16.87 14.66
C PRO A 98 3.44 -16.66 15.76
N VAL A 99 4.69 -16.99 15.46
CA VAL A 99 5.84 -16.78 16.37
C VAL A 99 6.61 -15.55 15.91
N THR A 100 6.47 -14.46 16.68
CA THR A 100 7.14 -13.16 16.44
C THR A 100 8.24 -12.84 17.46
N PHE A 101 8.45 -13.73 18.45
CA PHE A 101 9.44 -13.56 19.54
C PHE A 101 9.25 -12.34 20.48
N ASP A 102 8.26 -11.48 20.23
CA ASP A 102 8.05 -10.21 20.95
C ASP A 102 6.99 -10.25 22.04
N GLU A 103 6.15 -11.29 22.08
CA GLU A 103 5.00 -11.30 23.00
C GLU A 103 5.43 -11.51 24.46
N PRO A 104 5.15 -10.55 25.36
CA PRO A 104 5.50 -10.69 26.76
C PRO A 104 4.67 -11.80 27.41
N GLY A 105 5.35 -12.68 28.15
CA GLY A 105 4.71 -13.80 28.84
C GLY A 105 4.58 -15.07 28.01
N VAL A 106 5.23 -15.15 26.85
CA VAL A 106 5.32 -16.37 26.03
C VAL A 106 6.70 -17.02 26.20
N ASP A 107 6.75 -18.36 26.27
CA ASP A 107 7.98 -19.14 26.42
C ASP A 107 8.69 -19.37 25.09
N TYR A 108 9.29 -18.31 24.54
CA TYR A 108 10.08 -18.42 23.32
C TYR A 108 11.44 -19.06 23.58
N GLY A 109 11.86 -19.93 22.66
CA GLY A 109 13.20 -20.49 22.66
C GLY A 109 13.64 -20.96 21.28
N VAL A 110 14.96 -21.15 21.17
CA VAL A 110 15.59 -21.75 20.00
C VAL A 110 16.74 -22.66 20.42
N ILE A 111 16.94 -23.74 19.67
CA ILE A 111 18.05 -24.68 19.87
C ILE A 111 18.74 -24.90 18.53
N GLY A 112 20.01 -24.49 18.44
CA GLY A 112 20.85 -24.75 17.28
C GLY A 112 21.49 -26.15 17.33
N PHE A 113 21.77 -26.74 16.18
CA PHE A 113 22.39 -28.07 16.09
C PHE A 113 23.41 -28.19 14.94
N GLU A 114 24.29 -29.18 15.05
CA GLU A 114 25.24 -29.60 14.00
C GLU A 114 26.17 -28.48 13.53
N GLY A 115 26.61 -27.63 14.46
CA GLY A 115 27.45 -26.46 14.21
C GLY A 115 26.70 -25.13 14.09
N ALA A 116 25.41 -25.09 14.40
CA ALA A 116 24.59 -23.88 14.52
C ALA A 116 24.22 -23.53 15.99
N GLU A 117 24.93 -24.08 16.98
CA GLU A 117 24.63 -23.94 18.42
C GLU A 117 24.63 -22.48 18.91
N ALA A 118 25.29 -21.58 18.17
CA ALA A 118 25.21 -20.14 18.37
C ALA A 118 23.92 -19.56 17.75
N SER A 119 22.78 -20.05 18.22
CA SER A 119 21.43 -19.55 17.88
C SER A 119 20.79 -18.89 19.10
N PHE A 120 20.36 -17.63 18.96
CA PHE A 120 19.87 -16.81 20.09
C PHE A 120 18.71 -15.92 19.66
N ILE A 121 17.76 -15.68 20.56
CA ILE A 121 16.81 -14.57 20.43
C ILE A 121 17.53 -13.28 20.86
N VAL A 122 17.54 -12.29 19.98
CA VAL A 122 18.24 -11.01 20.15
C VAL A 122 17.35 -9.85 19.71
N ALA A 123 17.67 -8.63 20.12
CA ALA A 123 17.04 -7.45 19.51
C ALA A 123 17.42 -7.37 18.02
N ASP A 124 16.48 -6.98 17.17
CA ASP A 124 16.74 -6.78 15.74
C ASP A 124 17.88 -5.75 15.57
N PRO A 125 18.94 -6.07 14.80
CA PRO A 125 20.07 -5.17 14.58
C PRO A 125 19.70 -3.81 13.94
N THR A 126 18.57 -3.74 13.25
CA THR A 126 18.05 -2.59 12.51
C THR A 126 16.86 -1.92 13.18
N ASP A 127 16.10 -2.66 14.01
CA ASP A 127 15.00 -2.15 14.81
C ASP A 127 15.06 -2.68 16.26
N PRO A 128 15.75 -1.99 17.18
CA PRO A 128 15.89 -2.47 18.56
C PRO A 128 14.58 -2.60 19.36
N SER A 129 13.43 -2.21 18.80
CA SER A 129 12.11 -2.45 19.39
C SER A 129 11.47 -3.78 18.99
N ASN A 130 12.07 -4.48 18.03
CA ASN A 130 11.71 -5.82 17.57
C ASN A 130 12.72 -6.85 18.08
N THR A 131 12.31 -8.11 18.19
CA THR A 131 13.16 -9.24 18.53
C THR A 131 13.18 -10.26 17.41
N VAL A 132 14.34 -10.87 17.19
CA VAL A 132 14.56 -11.81 16.09
C VAL A 132 15.43 -12.96 16.56
N VAL A 133 15.42 -14.06 15.84
CA VAL A 133 16.40 -15.13 16.03
C VAL A 133 17.63 -14.83 15.20
N GLN A 134 18.79 -14.74 15.84
CA GLN A 134 20.09 -14.85 15.21
C GLN A 134 20.50 -16.33 15.14
N ALA A 135 20.84 -16.84 13.96
CA ALA A 135 21.36 -18.20 13.75
C ALA A 135 22.76 -18.15 13.11
N THR A 136 23.80 -18.56 13.85
CA THR A 136 25.17 -18.60 13.33
C THR A 136 25.59 -20.02 12.94
N LYS A 137 25.79 -20.28 11.65
CA LYS A 137 26.47 -21.49 11.17
C LYS A 137 27.97 -21.30 11.30
N SER A 138 28.61 -22.08 12.19
CA SER A 138 30.05 -22.04 12.41
C SER A 138 30.86 -22.53 11.20
N ALA A 139 32.16 -22.22 11.17
CA ALA A 139 33.09 -22.74 10.15
C ALA A 139 33.25 -24.27 10.16
N THR A 140 32.71 -24.96 11.16
CA THR A 140 32.67 -26.44 11.26
C THR A 140 31.27 -27.01 11.07
N ALA A 141 30.29 -26.18 10.74
CA ALA A 141 28.89 -26.59 10.61
C ALA A 141 28.70 -27.63 9.51
N ALA A 142 27.84 -28.61 9.77
CA ALA A 142 27.41 -29.56 8.76
C ALA A 142 26.60 -28.86 7.65
N PHE A 143 26.48 -29.50 6.49
CA PHE A 143 25.68 -28.97 5.38
C PHE A 143 24.17 -28.91 5.68
N TYR A 144 23.74 -29.54 6.78
CA TYR A 144 22.37 -29.58 7.30
C TYR A 144 22.27 -28.98 8.70
N ALA A 145 23.22 -28.13 9.12
CA ALA A 145 23.09 -27.41 10.38
C ALA A 145 21.89 -26.46 10.35
N GLY A 146 21.18 -26.34 11.47
CA GLY A 146 19.95 -25.58 11.57
C GLY A 146 19.60 -25.19 12.99
N THR A 147 18.44 -24.52 13.10
CA THR A 147 17.92 -23.98 14.34
C THR A 147 16.47 -24.44 14.51
N THR A 148 16.16 -25.06 15.63
CA THR A 148 14.82 -25.49 16.00
C THR A 148 14.15 -24.39 16.82
N VAL A 149 12.94 -24.00 16.43
CA VAL A 149 12.08 -23.09 17.21
C VAL A 149 11.37 -23.93 18.25
N THR A 150 11.84 -23.83 19.50
CA THR A 150 11.31 -24.59 20.63
C THR A 150 11.70 -23.96 21.95
N ASN A 151 10.80 -24.01 22.94
CA ASN A 151 11.17 -23.64 24.31
C ASN A 151 12.27 -24.56 24.87
N ALA A 152 12.78 -24.21 26.05
CA ALA A 152 13.83 -24.95 26.74
C ALA A 152 13.49 -26.43 27.03
N ALA A 153 12.19 -26.75 27.15
CA ALA A 153 11.70 -28.11 27.36
C ALA A 153 11.52 -28.92 26.06
N GLU A 154 11.85 -28.32 24.92
CA GLU A 154 11.76 -28.92 23.58
C GLU A 154 10.33 -29.22 23.08
N GLU A 155 9.32 -28.52 23.62
CA GLU A 155 7.89 -28.84 23.46
C GLU A 155 7.27 -28.38 22.12
N GLY A 156 7.94 -27.53 21.33
CA GLY A 156 7.42 -27.03 20.05
C GLY A 156 6.30 -25.97 20.21
N PHE A 157 5.24 -26.06 19.43
CA PHE A 157 4.08 -25.17 19.44
C PHE A 157 2.95 -25.72 20.31
N ALA A 158 2.18 -24.81 20.92
CA ALA A 158 1.04 -25.15 21.76
C ALA A 158 -0.06 -25.88 20.98
N THR A 159 -0.29 -25.54 19.71
CA THR A 159 -1.27 -26.18 18.85
C THR A 159 -0.65 -26.81 17.60
N GLN A 160 -1.42 -27.67 16.94
CA GLN A 160 -1.03 -28.27 15.66
C GLN A 160 -1.05 -27.21 14.56
N ILE A 161 -0.02 -27.21 13.71
CA ILE A 161 0.03 -26.44 12.48
C ILE A 161 -1.18 -26.86 11.62
N PRO A 162 -2.11 -25.95 11.27
CA PRO A 162 -3.43 -26.31 10.77
C PRO A 162 -3.42 -26.64 9.26
N PHE A 163 -2.53 -27.52 8.82
CA PHE A 163 -2.48 -27.95 7.43
C PHE A 163 -3.79 -28.61 6.98
N THR A 164 -4.26 -28.25 5.79
CA THR A 164 -5.41 -28.86 5.10
C THR A 164 -5.00 -29.31 3.70
N GLU A 165 -5.93 -29.88 2.91
CA GLU A 165 -5.66 -30.22 1.51
C GLU A 165 -5.37 -28.97 0.65
N ASP A 166 -5.92 -27.80 1.04
CA ASP A 166 -5.82 -26.55 0.30
C ASP A 166 -4.93 -25.50 1.01
N GLU A 167 -4.42 -25.80 2.20
CA GLU A 167 -3.57 -24.92 3.02
C GLU A 167 -2.38 -25.71 3.59
N THR A 168 -1.28 -25.78 2.85
CA THR A 168 -0.07 -26.58 3.10
C THR A 168 1.18 -25.74 3.34
N SER A 169 1.05 -24.43 3.59
CA SER A 169 2.20 -23.53 3.61
C SER A 169 2.45 -22.85 4.96
N MET A 170 3.69 -22.44 5.16
CA MET A 170 4.12 -21.55 6.24
C MET A 170 4.97 -20.41 5.68
N SER A 171 5.00 -19.27 6.36
CA SER A 171 5.90 -18.16 6.03
C SER A 171 6.93 -17.95 7.12
N VAL A 172 8.12 -17.48 6.71
CA VAL A 172 9.19 -17.03 7.62
C VAL A 172 9.82 -15.78 7.03
N ARG A 173 9.96 -14.74 7.84
CA ARG A 173 10.75 -13.57 7.45
C ARG A 173 12.22 -13.83 7.76
N VAL A 174 13.09 -13.70 6.77
CA VAL A 174 14.51 -14.03 6.90
C VAL A 174 15.42 -12.91 6.41
N TRP A 175 16.63 -12.86 6.95
CA TRP A 175 17.72 -12.03 6.48
C TRP A 175 18.98 -12.88 6.32
N SER A 176 19.72 -12.65 5.23
CA SER A 176 20.97 -13.37 4.95
C SER A 176 22.07 -12.41 4.49
N PRO A 177 23.35 -12.62 4.89
CA PRO A 177 24.47 -11.79 4.45
C PRO A 177 24.88 -12.06 2.99
N HIS A 178 24.33 -13.10 2.35
CA HIS A 178 24.59 -13.42 0.95
C HIS A 178 23.41 -14.16 0.30
N ALA A 179 23.33 -14.04 -1.01
CA ALA A 179 22.35 -14.71 -1.87
C ALA A 179 23.01 -15.02 -3.23
N PRO A 180 22.51 -16.01 -3.98
CA PRO A 180 21.38 -16.88 -3.64
C PRO A 180 21.76 -17.94 -2.59
N ILE A 181 20.82 -18.31 -1.71
CA ILE A 181 20.95 -19.44 -0.79
C ILE A 181 19.69 -20.30 -0.77
N ASN A 182 19.87 -21.60 -0.60
CA ASN A 182 18.77 -22.51 -0.34
C ASN A 182 18.45 -22.51 1.16
N ILE A 183 17.19 -22.33 1.53
CA ILE A 183 16.72 -22.40 2.91
C ILE A 183 15.70 -23.52 2.98
N LYS A 184 15.88 -24.44 3.93
CA LYS A 184 14.96 -25.54 4.17
C LYS A 184 14.17 -25.29 5.45
N LEU A 185 12.88 -25.64 5.45
CA LEU A 185 12.03 -25.68 6.62
C LEU A 185 11.52 -27.11 6.82
N LYS A 186 11.69 -27.61 8.05
CA LYS A 186 11.16 -28.89 8.51
C LYS A 186 10.07 -28.63 9.54
N VAL A 187 8.97 -29.36 9.45
CA VAL A 187 7.97 -29.46 10.51
C VAL A 187 7.79 -30.91 10.94
N GLU A 188 7.57 -31.11 12.23
CA GLU A 188 7.46 -32.44 12.82
C GLU A 188 6.51 -32.50 14.02
N ASP A 189 6.08 -33.72 14.36
CA ASP A 189 5.42 -34.02 15.63
C ASP A 189 6.47 -33.98 16.75
N PHE A 190 6.29 -33.08 17.73
CA PHE A 190 7.27 -32.93 18.82
C PHE A 190 7.50 -34.24 19.59
N SER A 191 6.47 -35.09 19.68
CA SER A 191 6.50 -36.34 20.45
C SER A 191 7.05 -37.52 19.64
N ASP A 192 7.14 -37.38 18.31
CA ASP A 192 7.64 -38.40 17.39
C ASP A 192 8.31 -37.74 16.17
N PRO A 193 9.63 -37.44 16.24
CA PRO A 193 10.34 -36.74 15.17
C PRO A 193 10.48 -37.55 13.87
N THR A 194 9.98 -38.81 13.84
CA THR A 194 9.89 -39.59 12.61
C THR A 194 8.68 -39.21 11.75
N LYS A 195 7.71 -38.49 12.32
CA LYS A 195 6.59 -37.87 11.61
C LYS A 195 6.95 -36.44 11.25
N SER A 196 7.60 -36.28 10.11
CA SER A 196 8.06 -34.99 9.61
C SER A 196 7.80 -34.81 8.13
N VAL A 197 7.75 -33.56 7.69
CA VAL A 197 7.81 -33.16 6.29
C VAL A 197 8.78 -31.99 6.16
N GLU A 198 9.47 -31.90 5.03
CA GLU A 198 10.49 -30.90 4.76
C GLU A 198 10.25 -30.31 3.38
N THR A 199 10.36 -28.99 3.26
CA THR A 199 10.37 -28.28 1.98
C THR A 199 11.50 -27.24 1.98
N GLU A 200 11.88 -26.75 0.81
CA GLU A 200 12.96 -25.79 0.66
C GLU A 200 12.64 -24.74 -0.41
N THR A 201 13.17 -23.53 -0.22
CA THR A 201 12.99 -22.41 -1.14
C THR A 201 14.27 -21.58 -1.23
N MET A 202 14.41 -20.81 -2.31
CA MET A 202 15.59 -20.00 -2.58
C MET A 202 15.39 -18.57 -2.10
N LEU A 203 16.30 -18.08 -1.27
CA LEU A 203 16.45 -16.65 -1.02
C LEU A 203 17.36 -16.07 -2.11
N MET A 204 16.86 -15.07 -2.85
CA MET A 204 17.58 -14.48 -4.00
C MET A 204 18.22 -13.12 -3.71
N VAL A 205 17.83 -12.47 -2.60
CA VAL A 205 18.31 -11.14 -2.20
C VAL A 205 19.12 -11.24 -0.91
N ALA A 206 20.26 -10.54 -0.85
CA ALA A 206 21.15 -10.49 0.30
C ALA A 206 21.02 -9.15 1.02
N GLU A 207 21.35 -9.13 2.31
CA GLU A 207 21.39 -7.95 3.16
C GLU A 207 20.04 -7.22 3.34
N GLU A 208 18.95 -7.88 2.97
CA GLU A 208 17.57 -7.38 3.10
C GLU A 208 16.67 -8.42 3.77
N TRP A 209 15.67 -7.94 4.51
CA TRP A 209 14.63 -8.77 5.11
C TRP A 209 13.63 -9.18 4.05
N THR A 210 13.40 -10.49 3.89
CA THR A 210 12.49 -11.05 2.89
C THR A 210 11.59 -12.10 3.53
N THR A 211 10.28 -12.02 3.29
CA THR A 211 9.35 -13.09 3.67
C THR A 211 9.40 -14.21 2.64
N LEU A 212 9.74 -15.41 3.10
CA LEU A 212 9.74 -16.62 2.29
C LEU A 212 8.54 -17.48 2.63
N ILE A 213 7.96 -18.11 1.61
CA ILE A 213 6.87 -19.06 1.73
C ILE A 213 7.41 -20.47 1.48
N PHE A 214 7.07 -21.38 2.39
CA PHE A 214 7.43 -22.78 2.39
C PHE A 214 6.18 -23.62 2.17
N ASP A 215 6.03 -24.19 0.97
CA ASP A 215 4.92 -25.06 0.61
C ASP A 215 5.28 -26.53 0.87
N PHE A 216 4.60 -27.15 1.84
CA PHE A 216 4.82 -28.54 2.22
C PHE A 216 4.10 -29.54 1.29
N SER A 217 3.29 -29.07 0.34
CA SER A 217 2.81 -29.91 -0.79
C SER A 217 3.91 -30.21 -1.82
N ASN A 218 5.00 -29.43 -1.78
CA ASN A 218 6.19 -29.63 -2.61
C ASN A 218 7.35 -30.11 -1.73
N GLU A 219 7.28 -31.37 -1.27
CA GLU A 219 8.31 -31.89 -0.37
C GLU A 219 9.69 -31.95 -1.03
N SER A 220 10.74 -31.70 -0.24
CA SER A 220 12.12 -31.87 -0.68
C SER A 220 12.37 -33.30 -1.19
N THR A 221 13.18 -33.44 -2.23
CA THR A 221 13.49 -34.78 -2.75
C THR A 221 14.07 -35.69 -1.65
N LEU A 222 13.65 -36.96 -1.65
CA LEU A 222 14.05 -37.98 -0.68
C LEU A 222 13.54 -37.79 0.76
N THR A 223 12.59 -36.87 1.00
CA THR A 223 11.88 -36.76 2.28
C THR A 223 10.49 -37.38 2.19
N ALA A 224 9.79 -37.51 3.32
CA ALA A 224 8.41 -38.00 3.32
C ALA A 224 7.46 -36.89 2.85
N PRO A 225 6.42 -37.21 2.04
CA PRO A 225 5.41 -36.23 1.68
C PRO A 225 4.58 -35.80 2.90
N LEU A 226 3.91 -34.65 2.80
CA LEU A 226 2.98 -34.18 3.83
C LEU A 226 1.89 -35.22 4.11
N ASP A 227 1.73 -35.60 5.38
CA ASP A 227 0.67 -36.50 5.84
C ASP A 227 -0.23 -35.73 6.81
N LEU A 228 -1.40 -35.32 6.32
CA LEU A 228 -2.40 -34.55 7.08
C LEU A 228 -2.96 -35.32 8.30
N SER A 229 -2.62 -36.60 8.49
CA SER A 229 -2.95 -37.35 9.70
C SER A 229 -1.95 -37.16 10.85
N TYR A 230 -0.80 -36.53 10.59
CA TYR A 230 0.23 -36.27 11.60
C TYR A 230 -0.02 -34.95 12.33
N TYR A 231 0.39 -34.90 13.60
CA TYR A 231 0.23 -33.75 14.48
C TYR A 231 1.51 -32.90 14.45
N TYR A 232 1.73 -32.17 13.35
CA TYR A 232 2.89 -31.28 13.24
C TYR A 232 2.76 -30.12 14.20
N ASN A 233 3.71 -29.95 15.11
CA ASN A 233 3.70 -28.87 16.11
C ASN A 233 5.12 -28.50 16.55
N LYS A 234 6.13 -28.63 15.69
CA LYS A 234 7.51 -28.19 15.94
C LYS A 234 8.17 -27.88 14.61
N ALA A 235 9.01 -26.83 14.55
CA ALA A 235 9.66 -26.42 13.32
C ALA A 235 11.17 -26.24 13.49
N SER A 236 11.93 -26.56 12.44
CA SER A 236 13.37 -26.30 12.33
C SER A 236 13.70 -25.68 10.98
N ILE A 237 14.51 -24.62 11.00
CA ILE A 237 14.98 -23.90 9.81
C ILE A 237 16.46 -24.17 9.55
N PHE A 238 16.84 -24.29 8.28
CA PHE A 238 18.18 -24.65 7.84
C PHE A 238 18.68 -23.64 6.82
N PHE A 239 19.58 -22.75 7.22
CA PHE A 239 20.14 -21.74 6.33
C PHE A 239 21.25 -22.30 5.44
N ASN A 240 21.28 -21.84 4.19
CA ASN A 240 22.27 -22.23 3.19
C ASN A 240 22.43 -23.76 3.13
N PHE A 241 21.28 -24.45 3.05
CA PHE A 241 21.17 -25.90 3.09
C PHE A 241 21.94 -26.53 1.92
N GLY A 242 22.69 -27.58 2.22
CA GLY A 242 23.58 -28.25 1.26
C GLY A 242 25.00 -27.69 1.20
N VAL A 243 25.30 -26.60 1.91
CA VAL A 243 26.65 -26.02 2.02
C VAL A 243 27.16 -26.10 3.45
N ASP A 244 28.32 -26.74 3.64
CA ASP A 244 28.98 -26.86 4.94
C ASP A 244 29.78 -25.60 5.33
N GLY A 245 30.04 -25.46 6.62
CA GLY A 245 30.78 -24.32 7.17
C GLY A 245 32.24 -24.27 6.72
N ALA A 246 32.84 -25.40 6.36
CA ALA A 246 34.20 -25.44 5.83
C ALA A 246 34.29 -24.76 4.45
N THR A 247 33.20 -24.83 3.66
CA THR A 247 33.07 -24.20 2.35
C THR A 247 32.64 -22.73 2.46
N ALA A 248 31.62 -22.44 3.27
CA ALA A 248 31.03 -21.10 3.38
C ALA A 248 31.76 -20.15 4.37
N GLY A 249 32.58 -20.71 5.26
CA GLY A 249 33.02 -20.00 6.46
C GLY A 249 31.91 -19.86 7.51
N GLU A 250 32.22 -19.19 8.61
CA GLU A 250 31.21 -18.83 9.61
C GLU A 250 30.30 -17.74 9.05
N GLN A 251 28.97 -17.94 9.16
CA GLN A 251 27.95 -17.03 8.65
C GLN A 251 26.83 -16.86 9.68
N THR A 252 26.27 -15.66 9.75
CA THR A 252 25.16 -15.31 10.65
C THR A 252 23.94 -14.90 9.84
N TYR A 253 22.81 -15.56 10.11
CA TYR A 253 21.50 -15.32 9.51
C TYR A 253 20.54 -14.80 10.58
N TYR A 254 19.46 -14.15 10.17
CA TYR A 254 18.35 -13.82 11.08
C TYR A 254 17.02 -14.32 10.54
N PHE A 255 16.09 -14.65 11.43
CA PHE A 255 14.70 -14.88 11.07
C PHE A 255 13.73 -14.44 12.15
N ASP A 256 12.51 -14.19 11.72
CA ASP A 256 11.39 -13.72 12.50
C ASP A 256 10.07 -14.13 11.80
N ASP A 257 8.93 -13.79 12.41
CA ASP A 257 7.59 -13.92 11.83
C ASP A 257 7.35 -15.33 11.23
N LEU A 258 7.47 -16.37 12.06
CA LEU A 258 7.16 -17.75 11.65
C LEU A 258 5.65 -17.99 11.79
N GLU A 259 4.95 -18.14 10.67
CA GLU A 259 3.48 -18.13 10.64
C GLU A 259 2.92 -19.30 9.84
N PHE A 260 1.69 -19.74 10.20
CA PHE A 260 0.89 -20.54 9.28
C PHE A 260 0.41 -19.65 8.15
N TYR A 261 0.62 -20.08 6.91
CA TYR A 261 0.26 -19.31 5.74
C TYR A 261 -1.02 -19.88 5.12
N THR A 262 -2.13 -19.17 5.29
CA THR A 262 -3.46 -19.55 4.75
C THR A 262 -3.59 -19.35 3.24
N GLY A 263 -2.51 -18.99 2.53
CA GLY A 263 -2.43 -19.03 1.07
C GLY A 263 -1.75 -20.31 0.55
N GLY A 264 -1.79 -21.38 1.34
CA GLY A 264 -1.01 -22.59 1.12
C GLY A 264 -1.60 -23.57 0.11
N GLY A 265 -1.73 -23.17 -1.14
CA GLY A 265 -1.99 -24.10 -2.23
C GLY A 265 -1.60 -23.44 -3.53
N SER A 266 -0.31 -23.50 -3.90
CA SER A 266 0.19 -22.91 -5.15
C SER A 266 -0.18 -21.44 -5.40
N ASP A 267 -0.30 -20.57 -4.38
CA ASP A 267 -0.62 -19.15 -4.60
C ASP A 267 0.66 -18.31 -4.80
N LEU A 268 1.41 -18.60 -5.87
CA LEU A 268 1.88 -17.46 -6.64
C LEU A 268 0.62 -16.81 -7.21
N LEU A 269 0.45 -15.52 -6.99
CA LEU A 269 -0.64 -14.77 -7.59
C LEU A 269 -0.64 -15.07 -9.08
N GLN A 270 -1.80 -15.47 -9.62
CA GLN A 270 -1.94 -15.57 -11.06
C GLN A 270 -1.58 -14.20 -11.64
N MET A 271 -0.64 -14.19 -12.59
CA MET A 271 -0.19 -12.98 -13.26
C MET A 271 -1.40 -12.18 -13.75
N ASP A 272 -1.36 -10.86 -13.58
CA ASP A 272 -2.39 -9.94 -14.08
C ASP A 272 -1.74 -8.66 -14.63
N LEU A 273 -2.53 -7.75 -15.20
CA LEU A 273 -2.04 -6.43 -15.59
C LEU A 273 -1.87 -5.50 -14.36
N PRO A 274 -0.81 -4.68 -14.31
CA PRO A 274 0.31 -4.61 -15.26
C PRO A 274 1.29 -5.79 -15.11
N VAL A 275 1.85 -6.27 -16.22
CA VAL A 275 2.91 -7.29 -16.22
C VAL A 275 4.26 -6.62 -16.35
N THR A 276 5.01 -6.61 -15.25
CA THR A 276 6.33 -5.97 -15.17
C THR A 276 7.47 -6.98 -14.97
N PHE A 277 7.19 -8.19 -14.49
CA PHE A 277 8.18 -9.28 -14.21
C PHE A 277 8.94 -9.18 -12.87
N GLU A 278 8.67 -8.17 -12.03
CA GLU A 278 9.38 -7.96 -10.76
C GLU A 278 8.63 -8.50 -9.53
N ASP A 279 7.33 -8.76 -9.60
CA ASP A 279 6.56 -9.16 -8.42
C ASP A 279 7.01 -10.54 -7.92
N PRO A 280 7.67 -10.64 -6.75
CA PRO A 280 8.13 -11.92 -6.23
C PRO A 280 6.99 -12.85 -5.81
N MET A 281 5.76 -12.34 -5.73
CA MET A 281 4.56 -13.12 -5.45
C MET A 281 3.89 -13.67 -6.71
N VAL A 282 4.38 -13.39 -7.92
CA VAL A 282 3.80 -13.86 -9.19
C VAL A 282 4.76 -14.80 -9.92
N GLU A 283 4.26 -15.93 -10.44
CA GLU A 283 5.05 -16.77 -11.35
C GLU A 283 4.95 -16.28 -12.79
N TYR A 284 5.98 -15.60 -13.26
CA TYR A 284 6.06 -15.19 -14.65
C TYR A 284 6.70 -16.29 -15.52
N GLY A 285 6.21 -16.39 -16.76
CA GLY A 285 6.66 -17.36 -17.75
C GLY A 285 6.45 -16.86 -19.17
N LEU A 286 7.19 -17.46 -20.09
CA LEU A 286 7.10 -17.17 -21.52
C LEU A 286 7.06 -18.49 -22.28
N ILE A 287 6.11 -18.62 -23.22
CA ILE A 287 6.05 -19.76 -24.14
C ILE A 287 6.24 -19.25 -25.56
N GLY A 288 7.47 -19.39 -26.07
CA GLY A 288 7.81 -19.07 -27.45
C GLY A 288 7.44 -20.18 -28.44
N PHE A 289 7.10 -19.83 -29.68
CA PHE A 289 6.75 -20.79 -30.72
C PHE A 289 7.19 -20.37 -32.12
N ALA A 290 7.24 -21.35 -33.03
CA ALA A 290 7.55 -21.17 -34.45
C ALA A 290 8.89 -20.47 -34.72
N GLY A 291 9.90 -20.75 -33.88
CA GLY A 291 11.24 -20.20 -33.95
C GLY A 291 11.56 -19.11 -32.94
N ALA A 292 10.68 -18.89 -31.94
CA ALA A 292 10.89 -18.01 -30.79
C ALA A 292 11.02 -18.77 -29.44
N GLU A 293 11.24 -20.09 -29.47
CA GLU A 293 11.22 -21.00 -28.31
C GLU A 293 12.27 -20.67 -27.23
N ALA A 294 13.28 -19.88 -27.57
CA ALA A 294 14.32 -19.42 -26.65
C ALA A 294 13.95 -18.11 -25.92
N SER A 295 12.65 -17.79 -25.83
CA SER A 295 12.18 -16.63 -25.06
C SER A 295 12.31 -16.91 -23.56
N THR A 296 12.87 -15.98 -22.80
CA THR A 296 13.17 -16.14 -21.36
C THR A 296 13.10 -14.81 -20.64
N ILE A 297 12.79 -14.81 -19.34
CA ILE A 297 12.90 -13.63 -18.48
C ILE A 297 14.36 -13.51 -18.03
N VAL A 298 14.93 -12.31 -18.14
CA VAL A 298 16.34 -12.02 -17.84
C VAL A 298 16.45 -10.69 -17.10
N THR A 299 17.56 -10.46 -16.41
CA THR A 299 17.89 -9.12 -15.91
C THR A 299 18.06 -8.14 -17.07
N ASP A 300 17.52 -6.93 -16.93
CA ASP A 300 17.64 -5.89 -17.96
C ASP A 300 19.13 -5.60 -18.25
N PRO A 301 19.57 -5.68 -19.52
CA PRO A 301 20.96 -5.42 -19.91
C PRO A 301 21.47 -3.99 -19.61
N THR A 302 20.55 -3.04 -19.42
CA THR A 302 20.81 -1.62 -19.19
C THR A 302 20.49 -1.15 -17.77
N ASP A 303 19.66 -1.91 -17.03
CA ASP A 303 19.32 -1.65 -15.63
C ASP A 303 19.33 -2.95 -14.79
N PRO A 304 20.44 -3.26 -14.09
CA PRO A 304 20.55 -4.51 -13.33
C PRO A 304 19.53 -4.70 -12.19
N ALA A 305 18.79 -3.66 -11.81
CA ALA A 305 17.73 -3.74 -10.81
C ALA A 305 16.37 -4.14 -11.41
N ASN A 306 16.25 -4.20 -12.73
CA ASN A 306 15.01 -4.51 -13.46
C ASN A 306 15.06 -5.91 -14.09
N THR A 307 13.89 -6.52 -14.30
CA THR A 307 13.73 -7.76 -15.07
C THR A 307 12.93 -7.50 -16.33
N VAL A 308 13.25 -8.21 -17.41
CA VAL A 308 12.59 -8.01 -18.71
C VAL A 308 12.40 -9.34 -19.42
N ALA A 309 11.40 -9.41 -20.28
CA ALA A 309 11.25 -10.53 -21.19
C ALA A 309 12.21 -10.37 -22.39
N GLN A 310 13.05 -11.38 -22.62
CA GLN A 310 13.87 -11.52 -23.82
C GLN A 310 13.18 -12.45 -24.83
N VAL A 311 13.07 -12.00 -26.08
CA VAL A 311 12.57 -12.80 -27.21
C VAL A 311 13.69 -12.99 -28.22
N VAL A 312 14.12 -14.25 -28.41
CA VAL A 312 15.08 -14.62 -29.45
C VAL A 312 14.34 -15.21 -30.64
N ARG A 313 14.23 -14.45 -31.74
CA ARG A 313 13.76 -15.00 -33.02
C ARG A 313 14.92 -15.63 -33.77
N SER A 314 14.89 -16.95 -33.91
CA SER A 314 15.90 -17.72 -34.63
C SER A 314 15.93 -17.41 -36.14
N SER A 315 17.06 -17.72 -36.78
CA SER A 315 17.18 -17.68 -38.24
C SER A 315 16.23 -18.63 -39.00
N SER A 316 15.56 -19.55 -38.31
CA SER A 316 14.51 -20.42 -38.85
C SER A 316 13.10 -19.98 -38.51
N ALA A 317 12.93 -18.82 -37.86
CA ALA A 317 11.63 -18.34 -37.42
C ALA A 317 10.64 -18.17 -38.57
N ALA A 318 9.41 -18.65 -38.38
CA ALA A 318 8.31 -18.41 -39.29
C ALA A 318 7.91 -16.91 -39.26
N VAL A 319 7.15 -16.47 -40.28
CA VAL A 319 6.62 -15.10 -40.36
C VAL A 319 5.70 -14.72 -39.19
N PHE A 320 5.20 -15.71 -38.45
CA PHE A 320 4.29 -15.57 -37.31
C PHE A 320 4.91 -16.09 -36.00
N ALA A 321 6.24 -16.20 -35.92
CA ALA A 321 6.90 -16.56 -34.67
C ALA A 321 6.55 -15.55 -33.57
N GLY A 322 6.12 -16.05 -32.41
CA GLY A 322 5.62 -15.23 -31.31
C GLY A 322 5.86 -15.87 -29.96
N THR A 323 5.52 -15.12 -28.92
CA THR A 323 5.73 -15.48 -27.52
C THR A 323 4.47 -15.19 -26.74
N VAL A 324 3.95 -16.22 -26.06
CA VAL A 324 2.84 -16.08 -25.11
C VAL A 324 3.40 -15.56 -23.79
N ILE A 325 2.75 -14.54 -23.23
CA ILE A 325 3.06 -13.98 -21.91
C ILE A 325 2.14 -14.70 -20.92
N THR A 326 2.72 -15.43 -19.98
CA THR A 326 1.99 -16.45 -19.20
C THR A 326 2.73 -16.80 -17.89
N ASN A 327 2.36 -17.88 -17.21
CA ASN A 327 3.16 -18.56 -16.20
C ASN A 327 3.78 -19.85 -16.82
N PRO A 328 4.67 -20.58 -16.12
CA PRO A 328 5.22 -21.84 -16.64
C PRO A 328 4.17 -22.92 -16.96
N ALA A 329 2.99 -22.87 -16.34
CA ALA A 329 1.86 -23.76 -16.62
C ALA A 329 1.10 -23.42 -17.93
N GLY A 330 1.32 -22.22 -18.48
CA GLY A 330 0.70 -21.76 -19.71
C GLY A 330 -0.65 -21.04 -19.54
N ASP A 331 -0.99 -20.62 -18.32
CA ASP A 331 -2.24 -19.95 -17.94
C ASP A 331 -2.38 -18.52 -18.48
N GLY A 332 -3.61 -17.99 -18.46
CA GLY A 332 -3.92 -16.60 -18.81
C GLY A 332 -3.79 -15.63 -17.63
N LEU A 333 -4.08 -14.35 -17.85
CA LEU A 333 -4.20 -13.33 -16.82
C LEU A 333 -5.32 -13.68 -15.83
N ALA A 334 -5.13 -13.27 -14.57
CA ALA A 334 -6.10 -13.46 -13.50
C ALA A 334 -7.44 -12.80 -13.84
N ASN A 335 -7.42 -11.59 -14.38
CA ASN A 335 -8.61 -10.86 -14.80
C ASN A 335 -8.66 -10.63 -16.32
N PRO A 336 -9.87 -10.50 -16.89
CA PRO A 336 -10.04 -10.05 -18.27
C PRO A 336 -9.50 -8.63 -18.44
N ILE A 337 -8.89 -8.37 -19.60
CA ILE A 337 -8.46 -7.04 -20.00
C ILE A 337 -9.71 -6.14 -20.13
N PRO A 338 -9.78 -5.00 -19.43
CA PRO A 338 -11.03 -4.28 -19.21
C PRO A 338 -11.40 -3.35 -20.39
N PHE A 339 -11.47 -3.87 -21.61
CA PHE A 339 -11.85 -3.08 -22.78
C PHE A 339 -13.27 -2.51 -22.65
N THR A 340 -13.41 -1.24 -22.98
CA THR A 340 -14.71 -0.56 -23.10
C THR A 340 -14.84 0.06 -24.49
N ALA A 341 -15.98 0.68 -24.78
CA ALA A 341 -16.16 1.42 -26.04
C ALA A 341 -15.24 2.64 -26.14
N ASP A 342 -14.79 3.18 -25.00
CA ASP A 342 -13.95 4.38 -24.91
C ASP A 342 -12.47 4.01 -24.63
N ASP A 343 -12.22 2.84 -24.04
CA ASP A 343 -10.89 2.35 -23.63
C ASP A 343 -10.54 1.03 -24.35
N THR A 344 -9.88 1.14 -25.50
CA THR A 344 -9.54 0.01 -26.38
C THR A 344 -8.05 -0.27 -26.49
N LYS A 345 -7.23 0.27 -25.58
CA LYS A 345 -5.78 0.37 -25.77
C LYS A 345 -4.97 -0.37 -24.70
N MET A 346 -3.80 -0.83 -25.10
CA MET A 346 -2.76 -1.37 -24.21
C MET A 346 -1.40 -0.76 -24.56
N SER A 347 -0.50 -0.70 -23.60
CA SER A 347 0.90 -0.29 -23.80
C SER A 347 1.84 -1.47 -23.60
N LEU A 348 2.97 -1.43 -24.31
CA LEU A 348 4.08 -2.35 -24.11
C LEU A 348 5.39 -1.58 -24.31
N ARG A 349 6.28 -1.63 -23.31
CA ARG A 349 7.64 -1.11 -23.45
C ARG A 349 8.48 -2.13 -24.20
N VAL A 350 9.14 -1.73 -25.28
CA VAL A 350 9.90 -2.63 -26.15
C VAL A 350 11.28 -2.08 -26.45
N TRP A 351 12.23 -2.99 -26.63
CA TRP A 351 13.54 -2.71 -27.20
C TRP A 351 13.72 -3.55 -28.47
N SER A 352 14.13 -2.90 -29.55
CA SER A 352 14.39 -3.57 -30.83
C SER A 352 15.73 -3.14 -31.41
N PRO A 353 16.51 -4.05 -32.02
CA PRO A 353 17.75 -3.69 -32.73
C PRO A 353 17.50 -2.86 -34.00
N GLU A 354 16.26 -2.85 -34.51
CA GLU A 354 15.86 -2.14 -35.73
C GLU A 354 14.56 -1.34 -35.53
N ALA A 355 14.51 -0.16 -36.13
CA ALA A 355 13.30 0.66 -36.25
C ALA A 355 12.49 0.23 -37.47
N GLY A 356 11.17 0.43 -37.43
CA GLY A 356 10.25 0.14 -38.52
C GLY A 356 9.88 -1.33 -38.66
N ILE A 357 10.17 -2.16 -37.65
CA ILE A 357 9.67 -3.54 -37.62
C ILE A 357 8.22 -3.55 -37.14
N VAL A 358 7.42 -4.50 -37.63
CA VAL A 358 6.06 -4.72 -37.14
C VAL A 358 6.11 -5.50 -35.84
N VAL A 359 5.66 -4.90 -34.75
CA VAL A 359 5.33 -5.59 -33.51
C VAL A 359 3.82 -5.80 -33.51
N ARG A 360 3.38 -7.06 -33.45
CA ARG A 360 1.96 -7.39 -33.30
C ARG A 360 1.67 -7.75 -31.87
N LEU A 361 0.59 -7.20 -31.32
CA LEU A 361 0.02 -7.67 -30.07
C LEU A 361 -1.32 -8.35 -30.36
N LYS A 362 -1.45 -9.58 -29.86
CA LYS A 362 -2.68 -10.36 -29.88
C LYS A 362 -3.15 -10.55 -28.45
N VAL A 363 -4.45 -10.44 -28.23
CA VAL A 363 -5.10 -10.88 -27.00
C VAL A 363 -6.18 -11.89 -27.35
N GLU A 364 -6.26 -12.98 -26.59
CA GLU A 364 -7.23 -14.05 -26.80
C GLU A 364 -7.84 -14.53 -25.49
N ASP A 365 -8.94 -15.28 -25.58
CA ASP A 365 -9.48 -16.03 -24.44
C ASP A 365 -8.57 -17.24 -24.16
N TYR A 366 -8.16 -17.39 -22.91
CA TYR A 366 -7.26 -18.45 -22.45
C TYR A 366 -7.76 -19.87 -22.78
N LEU A 367 -9.08 -20.10 -22.68
CA LEU A 367 -9.71 -21.40 -22.92
C LEU A 367 -10.16 -21.57 -24.38
N VAL A 368 -10.37 -20.47 -25.10
CA VAL A 368 -10.95 -20.45 -26.46
C VAL A 368 -10.17 -19.51 -27.39
N GLY A 369 -8.99 -19.93 -27.86
CA GLY A 369 -8.12 -19.10 -28.71
C GLY A 369 -8.68 -18.68 -30.09
N SER A 370 -9.91 -19.08 -30.47
CA SER A 370 -10.63 -18.49 -31.61
C SER A 370 -11.31 -17.16 -31.28
N ILE A 371 -11.50 -16.87 -29.98
CA ILE A 371 -11.91 -15.57 -29.46
C ILE A 371 -10.63 -14.77 -29.28
N SER A 372 -10.33 -13.89 -30.23
CA SER A 372 -9.09 -13.13 -30.22
C SER A 372 -9.21 -11.85 -31.03
N VAL A 373 -8.38 -10.86 -30.74
CA VAL A 373 -8.18 -9.65 -31.57
C VAL A 373 -6.70 -9.33 -31.65
N GLU A 374 -6.27 -8.76 -32.79
CA GLU A 374 -4.87 -8.47 -33.12
C GLU A 374 -4.73 -7.04 -33.64
N THR A 375 -3.70 -6.33 -33.22
CA THR A 375 -3.34 -4.99 -33.72
C THR A 375 -1.82 -4.87 -33.92
N ASP A 376 -1.40 -4.04 -34.85
CA ASP A 376 0.00 -3.86 -35.25
C ASP A 376 0.50 -2.47 -34.83
N GLN A 377 1.75 -2.41 -34.38
CA GLN A 377 2.51 -1.16 -34.22
C GLN A 377 3.89 -1.28 -34.86
N LEU A 378 4.46 -0.15 -35.25
CA LEU A 378 5.83 -0.08 -35.76
C LEU A 378 6.75 0.45 -34.67
N THR A 379 7.91 -0.17 -34.51
CA THR A 379 9.00 0.46 -33.76
C THR A 379 9.44 1.74 -34.48
N THR A 380 9.79 2.77 -33.72
CA THR A 380 10.25 4.06 -34.25
C THR A 380 11.73 4.31 -33.99
N VAL A 381 12.31 3.62 -33.01
CA VAL A 381 13.73 3.71 -32.65
C VAL A 381 14.44 2.35 -32.78
N ALA A 382 15.77 2.38 -32.84
CA ALA A 382 16.62 1.21 -32.99
C ALA A 382 17.72 1.23 -31.92
N GLY A 383 17.86 0.14 -31.18
CA GLY A 383 18.83 0.01 -30.09
C GLY A 383 18.46 0.76 -28.81
N GLU A 384 17.22 1.25 -28.70
CA GLU A 384 16.71 2.02 -27.57
C GLU A 384 15.33 1.47 -27.15
N TRP A 385 14.95 1.71 -25.89
CA TRP A 385 13.63 1.40 -25.37
C TRP A 385 12.60 2.44 -25.84
N GLU A 386 11.41 2.00 -26.24
CA GLU A 386 10.25 2.85 -26.52
C GLU A 386 8.96 2.18 -26.04
N THR A 387 7.92 2.96 -25.73
CA THR A 387 6.59 2.43 -25.40
C THR A 387 5.70 2.47 -26.64
N LEU A 388 5.21 1.31 -27.08
CA LEU A 388 4.24 1.19 -28.16
C LEU A 388 2.82 1.14 -27.57
N ILE A 389 1.88 1.82 -28.23
CA ILE A 389 0.46 1.84 -27.85
C ILE A 389 -0.33 1.08 -28.90
N PHE A 390 -0.98 0.00 -28.49
CA PHE A 390 -1.77 -0.89 -29.32
C PHE A 390 -3.25 -0.54 -29.16
N ASP A 391 -3.91 -0.15 -30.25
CA ASP A 391 -5.35 0.13 -30.29
C ASP A 391 -6.11 -1.05 -30.91
N PHE A 392 -6.87 -1.78 -30.09
CA PHE A 392 -7.62 -2.94 -30.51
C PHE A 392 -8.93 -2.59 -31.23
N SER A 393 -9.29 -1.30 -31.30
CA SER A 393 -10.34 -0.82 -32.21
C SER A 393 -9.86 -0.65 -33.66
N ASP A 394 -8.53 -0.70 -33.88
CA ASP A 394 -7.88 -0.75 -35.20
C ASP A 394 -7.38 -2.17 -35.45
N GLU A 395 -8.29 -3.14 -35.55
CA GLU A 395 -7.92 -4.53 -35.74
C GLU A 395 -7.22 -4.75 -37.09
N VAL A 396 -6.25 -5.68 -37.11
CA VAL A 396 -5.62 -6.10 -38.36
C VAL A 396 -6.68 -6.68 -39.30
N PRO A 397 -6.73 -6.29 -40.59
CA PRO A 397 -7.67 -6.86 -41.53
C PRO A 397 -7.59 -8.40 -41.60
N PHE A 398 -8.76 -9.03 -41.67
CA PHE A 398 -8.93 -10.50 -41.73
C PHE A 398 -8.63 -11.27 -40.45
N THR A 399 -8.45 -10.58 -39.31
CA THR A 399 -8.55 -11.16 -37.97
C THR A 399 -9.94 -10.88 -37.37
N PRO A 400 -10.35 -11.53 -36.26
CA PRO A 400 -11.61 -11.17 -35.61
C PRO A 400 -11.53 -9.76 -35.01
N ALA A 401 -12.64 -9.01 -35.11
CA ALA A 401 -12.76 -7.69 -34.50
C ALA A 401 -12.91 -7.77 -32.97
N LEU A 402 -12.61 -6.68 -32.27
CA LEU A 402 -12.81 -6.57 -30.83
C LEU A 402 -14.28 -6.81 -30.45
N ASP A 403 -14.51 -7.77 -29.55
CA ASP A 403 -15.82 -8.08 -28.99
C ASP A 403 -15.82 -7.70 -27.50
N LEU A 404 -16.53 -6.63 -27.13
CA LEU A 404 -16.54 -6.11 -25.77
C LEU A 404 -17.23 -7.04 -24.75
N ASP A 405 -17.94 -8.08 -25.21
CA ASP A 405 -18.53 -9.11 -24.35
C ASP A 405 -17.59 -10.33 -24.17
N ALA A 406 -16.42 -10.34 -24.82
CA ALA A 406 -15.46 -11.43 -24.76
C ALA A 406 -14.48 -11.32 -23.58
N ASN A 407 -14.00 -12.49 -23.12
CA ASN A 407 -13.04 -12.60 -22.02
C ASN A 407 -11.60 -12.69 -22.55
N TYR A 408 -11.01 -11.55 -22.92
CA TYR A 408 -9.61 -11.51 -23.34
C TYR A 408 -8.70 -11.52 -22.11
N ASN A 409 -7.95 -12.61 -21.91
CA ASN A 409 -7.05 -12.76 -20.78
C ASN A 409 -5.78 -13.54 -21.15
N LYS A 410 -5.37 -13.56 -22.41
CA LYS A 410 -4.12 -14.20 -22.83
C LYS A 410 -3.38 -13.35 -23.86
N PRO A 411 -2.36 -12.57 -23.44
CA PRO A 411 -1.57 -11.76 -24.35
C PRO A 411 -0.47 -12.57 -25.05
N VAL A 412 -0.26 -12.28 -26.34
CA VAL A 412 0.77 -12.88 -27.20
C VAL A 412 1.42 -11.80 -28.04
N VAL A 413 2.75 -11.69 -27.99
CA VAL A 413 3.53 -10.70 -28.73
C VAL A 413 4.31 -11.33 -29.87
N PHE A 414 4.40 -10.63 -31.00
CA PHE A 414 5.15 -11.06 -32.17
C PHE A 414 6.08 -9.94 -32.65
N PHE A 415 7.39 -10.16 -32.54
CA PHE A 415 8.38 -9.21 -33.04
C PHE A 415 8.70 -9.43 -34.51
N ASN A 416 8.79 -8.34 -35.28
CA ASN A 416 9.11 -8.33 -36.71
C ASN A 416 8.18 -9.26 -37.52
N PHE A 417 6.87 -9.16 -37.23
CA PHE A 417 5.82 -9.98 -37.81
C PHE A 417 5.78 -9.82 -39.34
N GLY A 418 5.50 -10.92 -40.04
CA GLY A 418 5.46 -10.97 -41.50
C GLY A 418 6.81 -11.21 -42.19
N VAL A 419 7.93 -11.19 -41.44
CA VAL A 419 9.27 -11.41 -41.98
C VAL A 419 9.80 -12.79 -41.56
N GLU A 420 10.28 -13.59 -42.53
CA GLU A 420 10.91 -14.88 -42.25
C GLU A 420 12.30 -14.69 -41.62
N GLY A 421 12.62 -15.51 -40.61
CA GLY A 421 13.94 -15.51 -39.96
C GLY A 421 15.09 -15.79 -40.92
N ALA A 422 14.85 -16.51 -42.02
CA ALA A 422 15.86 -16.76 -43.05
C ALA A 422 16.27 -15.48 -43.81
N VAL A 423 15.40 -14.46 -43.79
CA VAL A 423 15.63 -13.14 -44.42
C VAL A 423 16.20 -12.16 -43.39
N ALA A 424 15.62 -12.10 -42.19
CA ALA A 424 16.04 -11.17 -41.14
C ALA A 424 17.34 -11.60 -40.42
N GLY A 425 17.65 -12.90 -40.41
CA GLY A 425 18.64 -13.46 -39.51
C GLY A 425 18.09 -13.69 -38.10
N GLU A 426 18.94 -14.21 -37.22
CA GLU A 426 18.60 -14.31 -35.79
C GLU A 426 18.67 -12.92 -35.14
N ALA A 427 17.65 -12.56 -34.36
CA ALA A 427 17.57 -11.28 -33.67
C ALA A 427 16.98 -11.44 -32.27
N THR A 428 17.43 -10.58 -31.36
CA THR A 428 16.96 -10.51 -29.97
C THR A 428 16.17 -9.22 -29.78
N TYR A 429 15.01 -9.34 -29.15
CA TYR A 429 14.15 -8.24 -28.73
C TYR A 429 13.93 -8.33 -27.22
N TYR A 430 13.57 -7.20 -26.60
CA TYR A 430 13.12 -7.20 -25.22
C TYR A 430 11.77 -6.51 -25.10
N PHE A 431 10.98 -6.89 -24.11
CA PHE A 431 9.81 -6.15 -23.72
C PHE A 431 9.58 -6.21 -22.22
N ASP A 432 8.81 -5.23 -21.75
CA ASP A 432 8.48 -5.00 -20.36
C ASP A 432 7.21 -4.13 -20.27
N ASP A 433 6.69 -3.90 -19.06
CA ASP A 433 5.56 -3.01 -18.78
C ASP A 433 4.36 -3.23 -19.74
N LEU A 434 3.79 -4.44 -19.75
CA LEU A 434 2.53 -4.68 -20.47
C LEU A 434 1.37 -4.19 -19.60
N GLU A 435 0.64 -3.18 -20.07
CA GLU A 435 -0.39 -2.52 -19.27
C GLU A 435 -1.67 -2.25 -20.06
N PHE A 436 -2.79 -2.10 -19.33
CA PHE A 436 -3.98 -1.50 -19.90
C PHE A 436 -3.78 0.02 -20.00
N TYR A 437 -3.95 0.58 -21.20
CA TYR A 437 -3.61 1.97 -21.46
C TYR A 437 -4.86 2.85 -21.40
N LEU A 438 -4.98 3.61 -20.31
CA LEU A 438 -6.04 4.60 -20.10
C LEU A 438 -5.71 5.98 -20.68
N GLY A 439 -4.57 6.13 -21.37
CA GLY A 439 -4.04 7.44 -21.76
C GLY A 439 -2.97 7.94 -20.80
N GLU A 440 -2.13 8.87 -21.27
CA GLU A 440 -1.36 9.74 -20.38
C GLU A 440 -2.30 10.43 -19.38
N PRO A 441 -1.99 10.50 -18.08
CA PRO A 441 -2.82 11.21 -17.13
C PRO A 441 -2.99 12.66 -17.61
N VAL A 442 -4.21 13.05 -17.96
CA VAL A 442 -4.52 14.43 -18.34
C VAL A 442 -5.08 15.13 -17.11
N CYS A 443 -4.50 16.27 -16.75
CA CYS A 443 -5.05 17.10 -15.70
C CYS A 443 -6.22 17.92 -16.26
N ASP A 444 -7.45 17.49 -15.96
CA ASP A 444 -8.65 18.07 -16.54
C ASP A 444 -8.92 19.51 -16.08
N ILE A 445 -9.48 20.30 -16.99
CA ILE A 445 -9.94 21.65 -16.72
C ILE A 445 -11.22 21.56 -15.88
N PRO A 446 -11.35 22.29 -14.75
CA PRO A 446 -12.55 22.26 -13.94
C PRO A 446 -13.81 22.62 -14.76
N SER A 447 -14.85 21.81 -14.65
CA SER A 447 -16.15 22.07 -15.27
C SER A 447 -17.08 22.85 -14.32
N ASP A 448 -18.17 23.39 -14.87
CA ASP A 448 -19.23 24.09 -14.12
C ASP A 448 -18.73 25.24 -13.23
N PHE A 449 -17.65 25.91 -13.66
CA PHE A 449 -17.14 27.06 -12.93
C PHE A 449 -18.17 28.19 -12.92
N GLU A 450 -18.51 28.68 -11.73
CA GLU A 450 -19.47 29.77 -11.54
C GLU A 450 -19.02 30.76 -10.45
N VAL A 451 -19.57 31.98 -10.53
CA VAL A 451 -19.37 33.05 -9.55
C VAL A 451 -20.72 33.47 -8.99
N THR A 452 -20.89 33.33 -7.67
CA THR A 452 -22.14 33.60 -6.95
C THR A 452 -21.89 34.52 -5.75
N ASP A 453 -22.96 34.88 -5.03
CA ASP A 453 -22.90 35.68 -3.78
C ASP A 453 -22.05 36.96 -3.86
N ILE A 454 -22.16 37.68 -4.97
CA ILE A 454 -21.33 38.87 -5.22
C ILE A 454 -21.78 40.03 -4.31
N THR A 455 -20.88 40.48 -3.44
CA THR A 455 -21.10 41.61 -2.54
C THR A 455 -20.32 42.84 -3.00
N SER A 456 -20.27 43.90 -2.17
CA SER A 456 -19.43 45.06 -2.44
C SER A 456 -17.93 44.82 -2.27
N SER A 457 -17.53 43.73 -1.61
CA SER A 457 -16.11 43.41 -1.38
C SER A 457 -15.74 41.93 -1.48
N GLY A 458 -16.68 41.09 -1.91
CA GLY A 458 -16.54 39.64 -1.95
C GLY A 458 -17.36 38.94 -3.02
N ALA A 459 -17.12 37.64 -3.19
CA ALA A 459 -17.85 36.71 -4.05
C ALA A 459 -17.51 35.26 -3.67
N SER A 460 -18.38 34.32 -4.04
CA SER A 460 -18.17 32.87 -3.96
C SER A 460 -17.84 32.31 -5.35
N PHE A 461 -16.93 31.33 -5.41
CA PHE A 461 -16.47 30.66 -6.62
C PHE A 461 -16.64 29.16 -6.42
N ASN A 462 -17.36 28.47 -7.30
CA ASN A 462 -17.60 27.03 -7.22
C ASN A 462 -17.33 26.37 -8.58
N TRP A 463 -16.94 25.10 -8.56
CA TRP A 463 -16.75 24.26 -9.75
C TRP A 463 -16.95 22.79 -9.39
N SER A 464 -17.02 21.93 -10.40
CA SER A 464 -17.06 20.48 -10.22
C SER A 464 -15.67 19.95 -9.88
N ASP A 465 -15.60 19.00 -8.94
CA ASP A 465 -14.34 18.39 -8.52
C ASP A 465 -13.72 17.55 -9.64
N VAL A 466 -12.39 17.55 -9.73
CA VAL A 466 -11.60 16.92 -10.80
C VAL A 466 -10.85 15.72 -10.24
N ALA A 467 -10.93 14.57 -10.92
CA ALA A 467 -10.17 13.38 -10.53
C ALA A 467 -8.66 13.67 -10.51
N LEU A 468 -7.94 13.09 -9.54
CA LEU A 468 -6.49 13.30 -9.33
C LEU A 468 -6.08 14.75 -8.96
N SER A 469 -7.03 15.62 -8.57
CA SER A 469 -6.69 16.99 -8.14
C SER A 469 -6.00 17.01 -6.77
N ASP A 470 -4.82 17.63 -6.71
CA ASP A 470 -4.10 17.94 -5.46
C ASP A 470 -4.50 19.32 -4.92
N GLN A 471 -4.62 20.30 -5.81
CA GLN A 471 -5.06 21.67 -5.50
C GLN A 471 -5.61 22.37 -6.74
N TYR A 472 -6.32 23.48 -6.52
CA TYR A 472 -6.76 24.38 -7.58
C TYR A 472 -5.98 25.70 -7.56
N VAL A 473 -6.01 26.43 -8.67
CA VAL A 473 -5.50 27.81 -8.74
C VAL A 473 -6.56 28.74 -9.28
N VAL A 474 -7.24 29.45 -8.37
CA VAL A 474 -8.23 30.47 -8.73
C VAL A 474 -7.50 31.79 -8.95
N THR A 475 -7.59 32.36 -10.16
CA THR A 475 -7.04 33.67 -10.50
C THR A 475 -8.17 34.69 -10.64
N ILE A 476 -8.17 35.70 -9.79
CA ILE A 476 -9.10 36.84 -9.84
C ILE A 476 -8.33 38.08 -10.26
N PHE A 477 -8.79 38.81 -11.28
CA PHE A 477 -8.11 39.98 -11.79
C PHE A 477 -9.06 41.14 -12.09
N ASN A 478 -8.62 42.36 -11.80
CA ASN A 478 -9.37 43.56 -12.11
C ASN A 478 -9.42 43.76 -13.64
N ALA A 479 -10.61 43.87 -14.23
CA ALA A 479 -10.78 43.90 -15.68
C ALA A 479 -10.14 45.14 -16.33
N ALA A 480 -10.09 46.26 -15.62
CA ALA A 480 -9.53 47.52 -16.14
C ALA A 480 -8.01 47.62 -16.00
N SER A 481 -7.45 47.21 -14.86
CA SER A 481 -6.02 47.36 -14.57
C SER A 481 -5.19 46.10 -14.85
N GLY A 482 -5.84 44.93 -14.98
CA GLY A 482 -5.17 43.64 -15.11
C GLY A 482 -4.49 43.14 -13.82
N ALA A 483 -4.57 43.89 -12.72
CA ALA A 483 -4.00 43.48 -11.45
C ALA A 483 -4.69 42.21 -10.94
N SER A 484 -3.91 41.16 -10.66
CA SER A 484 -4.43 39.82 -10.33
C SER A 484 -3.96 39.32 -8.97
N ARG A 485 -4.78 38.44 -8.37
CA ARG A 485 -4.45 37.63 -7.18
C ARG A 485 -4.77 36.17 -7.48
N LYS A 486 -3.93 35.28 -6.95
CA LYS A 486 -4.08 33.83 -7.07
C LYS A 486 -4.34 33.22 -5.71
N PHE A 487 -5.29 32.30 -5.66
CA PHE A 487 -5.65 31.53 -4.46
C PHE A 487 -5.49 30.04 -4.76
N ARG A 488 -5.17 29.26 -3.73
CA ARG A 488 -4.85 27.83 -3.84
C ARG A 488 -5.70 26.98 -2.89
N PRO A 489 -7.00 26.85 -3.15
CA PRO A 489 -7.83 25.95 -2.35
C PRO A 489 -7.56 24.48 -2.74
N THR A 490 -7.72 23.59 -1.78
CA THR A 490 -7.75 22.13 -2.01
C THR A 490 -9.17 21.62 -2.29
N GLU A 491 -10.19 22.40 -1.90
CA GLU A 491 -11.59 22.12 -2.16
C GLU A 491 -12.03 22.73 -3.50
N SER A 492 -13.11 22.18 -4.09
CA SER A 492 -13.74 22.67 -5.32
C SER A 492 -14.55 23.98 -5.14
N SER A 493 -14.19 24.80 -4.15
CA SER A 493 -14.81 26.08 -3.85
C SER A 493 -13.84 27.08 -3.22
N LEU A 494 -14.18 28.37 -3.34
CA LEU A 494 -13.47 29.47 -2.70
C LEU A 494 -14.44 30.61 -2.39
N THR A 495 -14.45 31.11 -1.16
CA THR A 495 -15.19 32.33 -0.79
C THR A 495 -14.25 33.45 -0.42
N ILE A 496 -14.45 34.62 -1.03
CA ILE A 496 -13.75 35.86 -0.70
C ILE A 496 -14.74 36.82 -0.06
N SER A 497 -14.49 37.25 1.17
CA SER A 497 -15.42 38.10 1.93
C SER A 497 -15.08 39.59 1.91
N ASP A 498 -13.79 39.97 1.86
CA ASP A 498 -13.39 41.38 1.97
C ASP A 498 -12.03 41.69 1.30
N ALA A 499 -11.92 41.39 0.00
CA ALA A 499 -10.68 41.64 -0.75
C ALA A 499 -10.88 42.27 -2.13
N LEU A 500 -12.13 42.53 -2.52
CA LEU A 500 -12.49 43.15 -3.78
C LEU A 500 -12.92 44.61 -3.55
N ALA A 501 -12.65 45.46 -4.53
CA ALA A 501 -13.12 46.84 -4.49
C ALA A 501 -14.59 46.92 -4.93
N PRO A 502 -15.39 47.83 -4.36
CA PRO A 502 -16.79 48.02 -4.75
C PRO A 502 -16.95 48.62 -6.15
N SER A 503 -18.10 48.42 -6.78
CA SER A 503 -18.43 48.91 -8.14
C SER A 503 -17.34 48.62 -9.18
N THR A 504 -16.67 47.47 -9.06
CA THR A 504 -15.48 47.15 -9.84
C THR A 504 -15.70 45.86 -10.61
N GLU A 505 -15.37 45.88 -11.90
CA GLU A 505 -15.42 44.70 -12.76
C GLU A 505 -14.16 43.84 -12.58
N TYR A 506 -14.38 42.55 -12.38
CA TYR A 506 -13.35 41.53 -12.23
C TYR A 506 -13.58 40.39 -13.22
N GLY A 507 -12.50 39.77 -13.65
CA GLY A 507 -12.50 38.46 -14.30
C GLY A 507 -11.98 37.39 -13.33
N ALA A 508 -12.59 36.21 -13.34
CA ALA A 508 -12.13 35.05 -12.60
C ALA A 508 -12.02 33.82 -13.51
N ARG A 509 -11.05 32.96 -13.21
CA ARG A 509 -10.85 31.65 -13.85
C ARG A 509 -10.13 30.71 -12.90
N VAL A 510 -10.34 29.42 -13.06
CA VAL A 510 -9.72 28.37 -12.24
C VAL A 510 -8.99 27.37 -13.13
N LYS A 511 -8.01 26.68 -12.55
CA LYS A 511 -7.35 25.52 -13.17
C LYS A 511 -6.94 24.51 -12.10
N THR A 512 -6.77 23.26 -12.50
CA THR A 512 -6.38 22.14 -11.65
C THR A 512 -4.86 21.99 -11.62
N VAL A 513 -4.34 21.53 -10.48
CA VAL A 513 -2.99 20.99 -10.30
C VAL A 513 -3.18 19.56 -9.80
N CYS A 514 -2.63 18.59 -10.53
CA CYS A 514 -2.84 17.17 -10.26
C CYS A 514 -1.63 16.56 -9.51
N TYR A 515 -1.83 15.38 -8.90
CA TYR A 515 -0.81 14.71 -8.06
C TYR A 515 0.45 14.29 -8.81
N ASP A 516 0.37 13.99 -10.11
CA ASP A 516 1.54 13.65 -10.92
C ASP A 516 2.42 14.87 -11.24
N GLU A 517 3.68 14.83 -10.77
CA GLU A 517 4.84 15.62 -11.22
C GLU A 517 4.52 17.02 -11.80
N GLY A 518 3.73 17.82 -11.08
CA GLY A 518 3.46 19.21 -11.44
C GLY A 518 2.58 19.43 -12.69
N LEU A 519 1.83 18.41 -13.12
CA LEU A 519 0.86 18.52 -14.21
C LEU A 519 -0.27 19.49 -13.86
N ARG A 520 -0.67 20.33 -14.82
CA ARG A 520 -1.68 21.36 -14.63
C ARG A 520 -2.59 21.46 -15.84
N SER A 521 -3.88 21.64 -15.58
CA SER A 521 -4.84 21.94 -16.62
C SER A 521 -4.63 23.33 -17.21
N GLU A 522 -5.22 23.58 -18.37
CA GLU A 522 -5.51 24.94 -18.82
C GLU A 522 -6.54 25.62 -17.90
N ASN A 523 -6.71 26.94 -18.04
CA ASN A 523 -7.74 27.64 -17.26
C ASN A 523 -9.12 27.42 -17.88
N THR A 524 -10.14 27.45 -17.03
CA THR A 524 -11.53 27.65 -17.46
C THR A 524 -11.67 28.92 -18.31
N GLU A 525 -12.76 29.00 -19.05
CA GLU A 525 -13.20 30.30 -19.58
C GLU A 525 -13.30 31.32 -18.44
N THR A 526 -12.98 32.58 -18.78
CA THR A 526 -13.02 33.65 -17.80
C THR A 526 -14.46 34.12 -17.61
N ILE A 527 -14.94 34.07 -16.37
CA ILE A 527 -16.21 34.68 -15.99
C ILE A 527 -15.94 36.10 -15.50
N PHE A 528 -16.65 37.06 -16.10
CA PHE A 528 -16.63 38.46 -15.68
C PHE A 528 -17.81 38.75 -14.75
N PHE A 529 -17.53 39.46 -13.66
CA PHE A 529 -18.53 39.88 -12.69
C PHE A 529 -18.21 41.27 -12.15
N THR A 530 -19.23 41.99 -11.66
CA THR A 530 -19.06 43.34 -11.10
C THR A 530 -19.52 43.35 -9.65
N THR A 531 -18.63 43.77 -8.74
CA THR A 531 -18.96 43.93 -7.33
C THR A 531 -20.02 45.01 -7.12
N ALA A 532 -20.86 44.82 -6.11
CA ALA A 532 -21.90 45.79 -5.77
C ALA A 532 -21.28 47.14 -5.32
N PRO A 533 -21.99 48.26 -5.46
CA PRO A 533 -21.54 49.53 -4.91
C PRO A 533 -21.46 49.49 -3.39
N LEU A 534 -20.41 50.10 -2.83
CA LEU A 534 -20.28 50.27 -1.38
C LEU A 534 -21.36 51.23 -0.89
N ARG A 535 -22.32 50.70 -0.14
CA ARG A 535 -23.35 51.48 0.53
C ARG A 535 -22.96 51.62 2.00
N LEU A 536 -22.92 52.85 2.50
CA LEU A 536 -22.72 53.10 3.93
C LEU A 536 -23.87 52.42 4.68
N ALA A 537 -23.55 51.51 5.59
CA ALA A 537 -24.54 50.81 6.40
C ALA A 537 -25.44 51.84 7.10
N GLY A 538 -26.68 51.94 6.64
CA GLY A 538 -27.73 52.74 7.22
C GLY A 538 -28.81 51.82 7.75
N ASP A 539 -28.96 51.80 9.07
CA ASP A 539 -30.01 51.12 9.83
C ASP A 539 -31.38 51.19 9.12
N ALA A 540 -31.95 50.03 8.75
CA ALA A 540 -33.15 49.96 7.91
C ALA A 540 -34.44 50.23 8.70
N THR A 541 -35.26 51.20 8.27
CA THR A 541 -36.60 51.51 8.82
C THR A 541 -37.56 51.96 7.71
N VAL A 542 -38.77 51.37 7.59
CA VAL A 542 -39.84 52.00 6.78
C VAL A 542 -40.32 53.22 7.55
N THR A 543 -40.32 54.38 6.89
CA THR A 543 -40.58 55.64 7.58
C THR A 543 -42.06 56.05 7.51
N THR A 544 -42.81 55.82 6.41
CA THR A 544 -44.25 56.16 6.33
C THR A 544 -45.04 55.45 5.21
N VAL A 545 -46.36 55.24 5.43
CA VAL A 545 -47.35 54.83 4.41
C VAL A 545 -48.47 55.88 4.34
N TYR A 546 -48.72 56.49 3.18
CA TYR A 546 -49.70 57.58 3.03
C TYR A 546 -50.29 57.67 1.60
N PRO A 547 -51.49 58.26 1.41
CA PRO A 547 -52.41 58.74 2.44
C PRO A 547 -53.13 57.60 3.16
N ASN A 548 -53.46 57.79 4.43
CA ASN A 548 -54.31 56.90 5.21
C ASN A 548 -55.29 57.75 6.05
N PRO A 549 -56.61 57.72 5.80
CA PRO A 549 -57.32 56.87 4.84
C PRO A 549 -56.98 57.15 3.37
N THR A 550 -57.14 56.15 2.51
CA THR A 550 -56.94 56.23 1.05
C THR A 550 -58.24 55.94 0.30
N SER A 551 -58.38 56.48 -0.92
CA SER A 551 -59.45 56.15 -1.87
C SER A 551 -59.03 55.13 -2.94
N GLY A 552 -57.80 54.61 -2.86
CA GLY A 552 -57.30 53.61 -3.81
C GLY A 552 -55.78 53.58 -3.85
N ASN A 553 -55.13 54.70 -4.08
CA ASN A 553 -53.67 54.73 -4.24
C ASN A 553 -52.99 55.07 -2.92
N ILE A 554 -51.93 54.33 -2.59
CA ILE A 554 -51.03 54.64 -1.48
C ILE A 554 -49.60 54.70 -1.97
N THR A 555 -48.80 55.48 -1.26
CA THR A 555 -47.37 55.59 -1.41
C THR A 555 -46.71 55.04 -0.15
N ILE A 556 -45.73 54.20 -0.36
CA ILE A 556 -44.91 53.59 0.68
C ILE A 556 -43.51 54.16 0.51
N GLN A 557 -43.05 54.86 1.53
CA GLN A 557 -41.71 55.41 1.57
C GLN A 557 -40.86 54.56 2.52
N SER A 558 -40.00 53.75 1.91
CA SER A 558 -39.09 52.82 2.56
C SER A 558 -37.67 53.35 2.49
N SER A 559 -36.92 53.23 3.59
CA SER A 559 -35.51 53.59 3.64
C SER A 559 -34.70 52.48 4.27
N GLY A 560 -33.67 52.01 3.56
CA GLY A 560 -32.67 51.08 4.10
C GLY A 560 -32.88 49.59 3.83
N TYR A 561 -33.90 49.17 3.08
CA TYR A 561 -33.97 47.78 2.58
C TYR A 561 -32.80 47.47 1.64
N GLN A 562 -32.11 46.36 1.86
CA GLN A 562 -31.08 45.83 0.97
C GLN A 562 -31.70 44.65 0.19
N GLY A 563 -31.97 44.85 -1.10
CA GLY A 563 -32.57 43.82 -1.95
C GLY A 563 -34.10 43.95 -2.14
N ALA A 564 -34.72 42.91 -2.71
CA ALA A 564 -36.15 42.88 -2.97
C ALA A 564 -36.92 42.49 -1.70
N ALA A 565 -37.66 43.41 -1.12
CA ALA A 565 -38.58 43.12 -0.01
C ALA A 565 -39.94 42.69 -0.56
N MET A 566 -40.62 41.77 0.14
CA MET A 566 -41.95 41.32 -0.24
C MET A 566 -43.03 42.11 0.49
N LEU A 567 -43.81 42.87 -0.27
CA LEU A 567 -45.01 43.54 0.21
C LEU A 567 -46.21 42.61 0.07
N THR A 568 -46.99 42.48 1.13
CA THR A 568 -48.23 41.70 1.16
C THR A 568 -49.35 42.54 1.77
N VAL A 569 -50.52 42.55 1.14
CA VAL A 569 -51.74 43.17 1.67
C VAL A 569 -52.71 42.06 2.08
N VAL A 570 -53.18 42.09 3.32
CA VAL A 570 -54.14 41.11 3.85
C VAL A 570 -55.38 41.82 4.40
N SER A 571 -56.53 41.16 4.30
CA SER A 571 -57.75 41.55 5.01
C SER A 571 -57.62 41.31 6.52
N LEU A 572 -58.48 41.93 7.34
CA LEU A 572 -58.54 41.64 8.79
C LEU A 572 -58.90 40.18 9.13
N SER A 573 -59.49 39.43 8.19
CA SER A 573 -59.72 37.99 8.29
C SER A 573 -58.50 37.14 7.92
N GLY A 574 -57.35 37.76 7.60
CA GLY A 574 -56.10 37.08 7.26
C GLY A 574 -56.01 36.61 5.80
N GLN A 575 -57.00 36.91 4.96
CA GLN A 575 -56.93 36.56 3.53
C GLN A 575 -55.98 37.51 2.80
N MET A 576 -55.01 36.95 2.09
CA MET A 576 -54.11 37.68 1.20
C MET A 576 -54.90 38.27 0.02
N MET A 577 -54.76 39.58 -0.17
CA MET A 577 -55.47 40.35 -1.20
C MET A 577 -54.53 40.77 -2.32
N TYR A 578 -53.26 41.03 -2.01
CA TYR A 578 -52.27 41.50 -2.96
C TYR A 578 -50.86 41.16 -2.48
N GLN A 579 -49.94 40.89 -3.39
CA GLN A 579 -48.53 40.66 -3.07
C GLN A 579 -47.65 41.16 -4.21
N GLN A 580 -46.52 41.78 -3.87
CA GLN A 580 -45.57 42.34 -4.83
C GLN A 580 -44.18 42.46 -4.21
N GLN A 581 -43.12 42.20 -4.99
CA GLN A 581 -41.77 42.58 -4.60
C GLN A 581 -41.55 44.08 -4.82
N ILE A 582 -40.99 44.74 -3.80
CA ILE A 582 -40.58 46.14 -3.85
C ILE A 582 -39.06 46.22 -3.68
N SER A 583 -38.42 46.95 -4.57
CA SER A 583 -36.97 47.21 -4.56
C SER A 583 -36.65 48.71 -4.51
N ASP A 584 -37.68 49.56 -4.61
CA ASP A 584 -37.55 51.01 -4.68
C ASP A 584 -37.84 51.66 -3.33
N ALA A 585 -37.08 52.72 -3.01
CA ALA A 585 -37.25 53.52 -1.80
C ALA A 585 -38.62 54.23 -1.71
N ILE A 586 -39.31 54.39 -2.84
CA ILE A 586 -40.67 54.89 -2.92
C ILE A 586 -41.43 53.98 -3.87
N SER A 587 -42.44 53.27 -3.35
CA SER A 587 -43.33 52.43 -4.15
C SER A 587 -44.75 52.95 -4.06
N THR A 588 -45.45 52.98 -5.19
CA THR A 588 -46.88 53.31 -5.24
C THR A 588 -47.68 52.04 -5.47
N LEU A 589 -48.78 51.88 -4.73
CA LEU A 589 -49.65 50.72 -4.78
C LEU A 589 -51.09 51.15 -5.03
N ASP A 590 -51.70 50.59 -6.07
CA ASP A 590 -53.10 50.80 -6.43
C ASP A 590 -53.99 49.71 -5.82
N LEU A 591 -54.75 50.10 -4.80
CA LEU A 591 -55.75 49.30 -4.10
C LEU A 591 -57.18 49.67 -4.51
N SER A 592 -57.37 50.46 -5.59
CA SER A 592 -58.68 50.89 -6.07
C SER A 592 -59.59 49.74 -6.51
N HIS A 593 -59.06 48.53 -6.65
CA HIS A 593 -59.82 47.31 -6.94
C HIS A 593 -60.37 46.63 -5.68
N LEU A 594 -59.88 46.97 -4.47
CA LEU A 594 -60.35 46.41 -3.21
C LEU A 594 -61.60 47.11 -2.68
N ALA A 595 -62.41 46.43 -1.88
CA ALA A 595 -63.63 47.00 -1.28
C ALA A 595 -63.31 47.97 -0.12
N ASN A 596 -64.21 48.90 0.21
CA ASN A 596 -64.02 49.78 1.36
C ASN A 596 -63.85 48.94 2.65
N GLY A 597 -62.81 49.20 3.44
CA GLY A 597 -62.46 48.38 4.59
C GLY A 597 -61.06 48.67 5.15
N LEU A 598 -60.73 47.98 6.24
CA LEU A 598 -59.40 48.01 6.86
C LEU A 598 -58.56 46.85 6.31
N TYR A 599 -57.32 47.15 5.93
CA TYR A 599 -56.35 46.19 5.43
C TYR A 599 -55.03 46.36 6.16
N MET A 600 -54.27 45.27 6.25
CA MET A 600 -52.95 45.25 6.85
C MET A 600 -51.93 45.03 5.74
N ILE A 601 -50.90 45.87 5.72
CA ILE A 601 -49.78 45.78 4.78
C ILE A 601 -48.57 45.31 5.57
N THR A 602 -48.00 44.20 5.14
CA THR A 602 -46.76 43.66 5.69
C THR A 602 -45.67 43.77 4.66
N ILE A 603 -44.51 44.27 5.06
CA ILE A 603 -43.31 44.37 4.22
C ILE A 603 -42.22 43.57 4.93
N ALA A 604 -41.69 42.56 4.27
CA ALA A 604 -40.69 41.64 4.82
C ALA A 604 -39.49 41.49 3.90
N ASP A 605 -38.28 41.53 4.45
CA ASP A 605 -37.06 41.00 3.83
C ASP A 605 -36.49 39.84 4.68
N GLU A 606 -35.27 39.39 4.40
CA GLU A 606 -34.63 38.29 5.12
C GLU A 606 -34.31 38.62 6.59
N GLU A 607 -34.25 39.90 6.97
CA GLU A 607 -33.84 40.35 8.31
C GLU A 607 -34.99 40.95 9.13
N LYS A 608 -36.04 41.52 8.49
CA LYS A 608 -37.03 42.36 9.17
C LYS A 608 -38.43 42.26 8.55
N VAL A 609 -39.44 42.28 9.43
CA VAL A 609 -40.87 42.37 9.07
C VAL A 609 -41.51 43.60 9.71
N GLU A 610 -42.11 44.46 8.90
CA GLU A 610 -42.85 45.64 9.36
C GLU A 610 -44.30 45.61 8.87
N THR A 611 -45.22 46.15 9.67
CA THR A 611 -46.66 46.03 9.41
C THR A 611 -47.40 47.34 9.66
N PHE A 612 -48.29 47.70 8.73
CA PHE A 612 -49.08 48.94 8.73
C PHE A 612 -50.57 48.65 8.53
N ASN A 613 -51.42 49.37 9.25
CA ASN A 613 -52.87 49.32 9.01
C ASN A 613 -53.29 50.47 8.11
N ILE A 614 -54.03 50.17 7.05
CA ILE A 614 -54.59 51.16 6.12
C ILE A 614 -56.11 51.07 6.09
N SER A 615 -56.75 52.23 6.02
CA SER A 615 -58.19 52.36 5.83
C SER A 615 -58.49 52.75 4.39
N LEU A 616 -59.18 51.89 3.65
CA LEU A 616 -59.68 52.18 2.31
C LEU A 616 -61.12 52.69 2.40
N ALA A 617 -61.34 53.95 2.02
CA ALA A 617 -62.63 54.61 2.02
C ALA A 617 -62.78 55.40 0.71
N LYS A 618 -63.48 54.80 -0.27
CA LYS A 618 -63.88 55.43 -1.53
C LYS A 618 -65.12 56.29 -1.38
#